data_AF-A0A498P474-F1
#
_entry.id   AF-A0A498P474-F1
#
_cell.length_a   1.000
_cell.length_b   1.000
_cell.length_c   1.000
_cell.angle_alpha   90.00
_cell.angle_beta   90.00
_cell.angle_gamma   90.00
#
_symmetry.space_group_name_H-M   'P 1'
#
loop_
_entity.id
_entity.type
_entity.pdbx_description
1 polymer ?
#
loop_
_entity_poly.entity_id
_entity_poly.type
_entity_poly.pdbx_seq_one_letter_code
_entity_poly.pdbx_strand_id
1 'polypeptide(L)'
;MIVRKAMCQNEWDACVQLPWGWDYSGSSNLSELKLLLEESLMLRRLKSEVLSQLPAKQRKVVTVTTDGINSRTKAALNAAAKELAKGYHNKSQEKEALLVFFNHTAEAKIRAIMEYITDMLECGREKFLVFAHHRLVLDSITKELGEKVCPNLLFLHKNLKFKHCHQMPEVQDGICRLYLEF
;
A
#
# COMPACT_ATOMS: atom_id res chain seq x y z
N MET A 1 10.29 31.07 -15.09
CA MET A 1 9.10 31.57 -15.81
C MET A 1 9.37 31.24 -17.28
N ILE A 2 9.07 30.05 -17.79
CA ILE A 2 7.86 29.70 -18.55
C ILE A 2 7.88 28.16 -18.70
N VAL A 3 7.21 27.41 -17.83
CA VAL A 3 6.79 26.02 -18.10
C VAL A 3 5.34 25.78 -17.62
N ARG A 4 4.69 26.82 -17.06
CA ARG A 4 3.33 26.71 -16.50
C ARG A 4 2.20 27.07 -17.47
N LYS A 5 2.49 27.34 -18.75
CA LYS A 5 1.48 27.84 -19.70
C LYS A 5 1.27 26.97 -20.95
N ALA A 6 1.98 25.86 -21.10
CA ALA A 6 2.01 25.10 -22.36
C ALA A 6 1.37 23.69 -22.32
N MET A 7 0.82 23.23 -21.19
CA MET A 7 0.15 21.92 -21.18
C MET A 7 -1.31 21.98 -21.65
N CYS A 8 -2.03 23.07 -21.39
CA CYS A 8 -3.40 23.24 -21.88
C CYS A 8 -3.51 23.66 -23.36
N GLN A 9 -2.40 23.69 -24.11
CA GLN A 9 -2.37 24.11 -25.51
C GLN A 9 -2.27 22.94 -26.49
N ASN A 10 -2.12 21.71 -25.99
CA ASN A 10 -1.88 20.54 -26.83
C ASN A 10 -3.16 19.69 -26.93
N GLU A 11 -3.49 19.23 -28.13
CA GLU A 11 -4.69 18.47 -28.55
C GLU A 11 -4.89 17.09 -27.86
N TRP A 12 -4.24 16.86 -26.72
CA TRP A 12 -4.21 15.57 -25.99
C TRP A 12 -5.16 15.53 -24.79
N ASP A 13 -5.64 16.68 -24.32
CA ASP A 13 -6.59 16.76 -23.20
C ASP A 13 -8.01 17.03 -23.75
N ALA A 14 -8.91 16.07 -23.60
CA ALA A 14 -10.32 16.25 -23.90
C ALA A 14 -11.02 16.84 -22.66
N CYS A 15 -10.73 18.10 -22.36
CA CYS A 15 -11.42 18.80 -21.27
C CYS A 15 -12.82 19.27 -21.72
N VAL A 16 -13.85 18.91 -20.96
CA VAL A 16 -15.24 19.29 -21.24
C VAL A 16 -15.70 20.31 -20.20
N GLN A 17 -16.27 21.44 -20.64
CA GLN A 17 -16.81 22.44 -19.72
C GLN A 17 -18.21 22.00 -19.24
N LEU A 18 -18.34 21.73 -17.94
CA LEU A 18 -19.60 21.46 -17.25
C LEU A 18 -20.12 22.74 -16.55
N PRO A 19 -21.42 22.83 -16.22
CA PRO A 19 -21.98 24.00 -15.52
C PRO A 19 -21.33 24.32 -14.16
N TRP A 20 -20.58 23.39 -13.57
CA TRP A 20 -19.90 23.52 -12.28
C TRP A 20 -18.37 23.43 -12.35
N GLY A 21 -17.77 23.41 -13.54
CA GLY A 21 -16.30 23.38 -13.70
C GLY A 21 -15.82 22.67 -14.97
N TRP A 22 -14.51 22.48 -15.08
CA TRP A 22 -13.89 21.73 -16.17
C TRP A 22 -13.72 20.26 -15.79
N ASP A 23 -14.20 19.36 -16.65
CA ASP A 23 -13.96 17.92 -16.56
C ASP A 23 -12.71 17.57 -17.38
N TYR A 24 -11.64 17.18 -16.69
CA TYR A 24 -10.37 16.76 -17.29
C TYR A 24 -10.24 15.22 -17.36
N SER A 25 -11.33 14.47 -17.20
CA SER A 25 -11.28 13.00 -17.22
C SER A 25 -11.03 12.42 -18.62
N GLY A 26 -11.20 13.22 -19.67
CA GLY A 26 -10.97 12.82 -21.05
C GLY A 26 -9.52 12.97 -21.49
N SER A 27 -9.07 12.04 -22.34
CA SER A 27 -7.80 12.14 -23.07
C SER A 27 -8.04 11.89 -24.54
N SER A 28 -7.39 12.68 -25.39
CA SER A 28 -7.44 12.58 -26.84
C SER A 28 -6.09 12.12 -27.36
N ASN A 29 -6.12 11.36 -28.46
CA ASN A 29 -4.94 11.06 -29.27
C ASN A 29 -3.74 10.42 -28.50
N LEU A 30 -4.00 9.64 -27.44
CA LEU A 30 -2.97 9.00 -26.59
C LEU A 30 -1.85 8.26 -27.35
N SER A 31 -2.15 7.74 -28.55
CA SER A 31 -1.21 7.06 -29.43
C SER A 31 -0.06 7.96 -29.89
N GLU A 32 -0.34 9.19 -30.31
CA GLU A 32 0.72 10.11 -30.78
C GLU A 32 1.49 10.71 -29.59
N LEU A 33 0.82 11.00 -28.47
CA LEU A 33 1.51 11.34 -27.23
C LEU A 33 2.49 10.23 -26.80
N LYS A 34 2.08 8.96 -26.89
CA LYS A 34 2.94 7.83 -26.57
C LYS A 34 4.18 7.78 -27.48
N LEU A 35 4.01 7.95 -28.80
CA LEU A 35 5.13 7.97 -29.76
C LEU A 35 6.12 9.09 -29.44
N LEU A 36 5.62 10.32 -29.26
CA LEU A 36 6.46 11.47 -28.92
C LEU A 36 7.24 11.23 -27.63
N LEU A 37 6.60 10.68 -26.59
CA LEU A 37 7.27 10.38 -25.32
C LEU A 37 8.32 9.30 -25.49
N GLU A 38 8.02 8.19 -26.16
CA GLU A 38 8.96 7.07 -26.35
C GLU A 38 10.17 7.47 -27.20
N GLU A 39 10.01 8.35 -28.19
CA GLU A 39 11.10 8.78 -29.07
C GLU A 39 11.99 9.86 -28.45
N SER A 40 11.43 10.79 -27.67
CA SER A 40 12.15 12.03 -27.31
C SER A 40 12.55 12.15 -25.83
N LEU A 41 11.77 11.61 -24.89
CA LEU A 41 11.90 12.00 -23.47
C LEU A 41 11.76 10.84 -22.47
N MET A 42 11.11 9.73 -22.82
CA MET A 42 10.77 8.64 -21.90
C MET A 42 11.52 7.36 -22.25
N LEU A 43 12.49 6.98 -21.42
CA LEU A 43 13.10 5.65 -21.48
C LEU A 43 12.37 4.67 -20.55
N ARG A 44 11.53 3.81 -21.11
CA ARG A 44 10.76 2.79 -20.39
C ARG A 44 11.19 1.39 -20.81
N ARG A 45 11.60 0.56 -19.85
CA ARG A 45 11.94 -0.87 -20.05
C ARG A 45 11.14 -1.75 -19.10
N LEU A 46 10.68 -2.90 -19.56
CA LEU A 46 10.01 -3.88 -18.73
C LEU A 46 11.05 -4.72 -17.96
N LYS A 47 10.70 -5.15 -16.74
CA LYS A 47 11.58 -6.06 -15.99
C LYS A 47 11.86 -7.37 -16.74
N SER A 48 10.92 -7.84 -17.56
CA SER A 48 11.09 -9.00 -18.43
C SER A 48 12.16 -8.81 -19.52
N GLU A 49 12.41 -7.58 -19.95
CA GLU A 49 13.40 -7.25 -20.99
C GLU A 49 14.81 -7.08 -20.42
N VAL A 50 14.93 -6.95 -19.09
CA VAL A 50 16.21 -6.63 -18.40
C VAL A 50 16.66 -7.76 -17.48
N LEU A 51 15.74 -8.53 -16.89
CA LEU A 51 16.03 -9.53 -15.85
C LEU A 51 15.39 -10.88 -16.21
N SER A 52 16.03 -11.63 -17.11
CA SER A 52 15.59 -12.98 -17.52
C SER A 52 15.93 -14.08 -16.51
N GLN A 53 16.80 -13.78 -15.53
CA GLN A 53 17.32 -14.77 -14.56
C GLN A 53 16.48 -14.89 -13.29
N LEU A 54 15.51 -13.98 -13.07
CA LEU A 54 14.66 -14.01 -11.88
C LEU A 54 13.35 -14.75 -12.18
N PRO A 55 12.86 -15.58 -11.24
CA PRO A 55 11.57 -16.22 -11.38
C PRO A 55 10.46 -15.17 -11.50
N ALA A 56 9.38 -15.55 -12.18
CA ALA A 56 8.23 -14.68 -12.35
C ALA A 56 7.64 -14.25 -10.99
N LYS A 57 7.21 -12.99 -10.90
CA LYS A 57 6.57 -12.45 -9.68
C LYS A 57 5.32 -13.26 -9.33
N GLN A 58 5.35 -13.97 -8.21
CA GLN A 58 4.20 -14.68 -7.67
C GLN A 58 3.35 -13.76 -6.78
N ARG A 59 2.02 -13.90 -6.86
CA ARG A 59 1.06 -13.21 -6.00
C ARG A 59 0.08 -14.25 -5.47
N LYS A 60 -0.02 -14.36 -4.14
CA LYS A 60 -0.96 -15.26 -3.46
C LYS A 60 -1.80 -14.45 -2.49
N VAL A 61 -3.12 -14.58 -2.59
CA VAL A 61 -4.05 -14.03 -1.59
C VAL A 61 -4.31 -15.13 -0.57
N VAL A 62 -4.01 -14.84 0.70
CA VAL A 62 -4.27 -15.76 1.81
C VAL A 62 -5.43 -15.19 2.60
N THR A 63 -6.52 -15.96 2.69
CA THR A 63 -7.68 -15.60 3.53
C THR A 63 -7.40 -16.06 4.95
N VAL A 64 -7.38 -15.13 5.89
CA VAL A 64 -7.18 -15.45 7.32
C VAL A 64 -8.49 -15.27 8.06
N THR A 65 -8.83 -16.22 8.93
CA THR A 65 -10.05 -16.13 9.74
C THR A 65 -9.83 -15.30 10.99
N THR A 66 -10.87 -14.58 11.41
CA THR A 66 -10.83 -13.72 12.60
C THR A 66 -11.45 -14.40 13.82
N ASP A 67 -11.36 -15.72 13.93
CA ASP A 67 -12.22 -16.50 14.84
C ASP A 67 -11.94 -16.34 16.35
N GLY A 68 -10.82 -15.71 16.71
CA GLY A 68 -10.42 -15.39 18.09
C GLY A 68 -10.34 -13.91 18.39
N ILE A 69 -11.05 -13.05 17.64
CA ILE A 69 -11.16 -11.63 18.05
C ILE A 69 -12.02 -11.51 19.30
N ASN A 70 -11.66 -10.57 20.18
CA ASN A 70 -12.43 -10.34 21.39
C ASN A 70 -13.88 -9.89 21.04
N SER A 71 -14.82 -10.18 21.93
CA SER A 71 -16.25 -9.90 21.70
C SER A 71 -16.54 -8.40 21.49
N ARG A 72 -15.76 -7.52 22.12
CA ARG A 72 -15.88 -6.07 22.02
C ARG A 72 -15.48 -5.55 20.63
N THR A 73 -14.32 -5.94 20.13
CA THR A 73 -13.80 -5.59 18.80
C THR A 73 -14.68 -6.18 17.71
N LYS A 74 -15.21 -7.40 17.90
CA LYS A 74 -16.21 -7.98 16.98
C LYS A 74 -17.49 -7.15 16.93
N ALA A 75 -18.01 -6.72 18.07
CA ALA A 75 -19.20 -5.89 18.13
C ALA A 75 -18.96 -4.51 17.48
N ALA A 76 -17.83 -3.87 17.77
CA ALA A 76 -17.46 -2.58 17.20
C ALA A 76 -17.28 -2.66 15.67
N LEU A 77 -16.60 -3.70 15.18
CA LEU A 77 -16.43 -3.94 13.74
C LEU A 77 -17.76 -4.17 13.04
N ASN A 78 -18.65 -4.98 13.63
CA ASN A 78 -19.98 -5.23 13.08
C ASN A 78 -20.85 -3.96 13.07
N ALA A 79 -20.74 -3.12 14.09
CA ALA A 79 -21.45 -1.84 14.13
C ALA A 79 -20.94 -0.91 13.02
N ALA A 80 -19.62 -0.75 12.89
CA ALA A 80 -19.02 0.07 11.84
C ALA A 80 -19.34 -0.46 10.43
N ALA A 81 -19.38 -1.78 10.24
CA ALA A 81 -19.78 -2.41 8.97
C ALA A 81 -21.23 -2.08 8.62
N LYS A 82 -22.14 -2.12 9.61
CA LYS A 82 -23.54 -1.74 9.42
C LYS A 82 -23.69 -0.27 9.08
N GLU A 83 -22.95 0.62 9.75
CA GLU A 83 -22.96 2.05 9.41
C GLU A 83 -22.50 2.28 7.97
N LEU A 84 -21.39 1.68 7.56
CA LEU A 84 -20.90 1.78 6.18
C LEU A 84 -21.93 1.30 5.15
N ALA A 85 -22.69 0.25 5.48
CA ALA A 85 -23.71 -0.32 4.60
C ALA A 85 -24.99 0.52 4.48
N LYS A 86 -25.18 1.59 5.27
CA LYS A 86 -26.41 2.40 5.26
C LYS A 86 -26.64 3.19 3.97
N GLY A 87 -25.65 3.27 3.08
CA GLY A 87 -25.76 4.00 1.81
C GLY A 87 -25.82 5.51 2.05
N TYR A 88 -24.67 6.17 2.03
CA TYR A 88 -24.59 7.61 2.28
C TYR A 88 -24.84 8.42 1.00
N HIS A 89 -25.61 9.50 1.11
CA HIS A 89 -25.79 10.46 0.01
C HIS A 89 -24.65 11.49 -0.07
N ASN A 90 -23.89 11.66 1.01
CA ASN A 90 -22.77 12.60 1.10
C ASN A 90 -21.43 11.87 1.15
N LYS A 91 -20.55 12.16 0.18
CA LYS A 91 -19.20 11.59 0.09
C LYS A 91 -18.33 11.84 1.33
N SER A 92 -18.58 12.92 2.07
CA SER A 92 -17.82 13.20 3.30
C SER A 92 -18.17 12.23 4.44
N GLN A 93 -19.47 11.95 4.61
CA GLN A 93 -19.96 11.04 5.65
C GLN A 93 -19.61 9.59 5.34
N GLU A 94 -19.66 9.21 4.07
CA GLU A 94 -19.20 7.90 3.61
C GLU A 94 -17.72 7.67 3.93
N LYS A 95 -16.87 8.66 3.65
CA LYS A 95 -15.44 8.62 3.97
C LYS A 95 -15.19 8.49 5.46
N GLU A 96 -15.94 9.22 6.29
CA GLU A 96 -15.83 9.13 7.75
C GLU A 96 -16.18 7.73 8.25
N ALA A 97 -17.31 7.17 7.81
CA ALA A 97 -17.72 5.80 8.14
C ALA A 97 -16.67 4.77 7.68
N LEU A 98 -16.10 4.96 6.49
CA LEU A 98 -15.04 4.10 5.96
C LEU A 98 -13.77 4.16 6.81
N LEU A 99 -13.36 5.34 7.27
CA LEU A 99 -12.18 5.49 8.13
C LEU A 99 -12.38 4.81 9.49
N VAL A 100 -13.57 4.93 10.08
CA VAL A 100 -13.92 4.24 11.33
C VAL A 100 -13.88 2.73 11.15
N PHE A 101 -14.50 2.23 10.07
CA PHE A 101 -14.46 0.80 9.74
C PHE A 101 -13.02 0.31 9.52
N PHE A 102 -12.22 1.05 8.76
CA PHE A 102 -10.83 0.73 8.48
C PHE A 102 -10.01 0.60 9.77
N ASN A 103 -10.16 1.53 10.71
CA ASN A 103 -9.49 1.47 12.01
C ASN A 103 -9.87 0.23 12.83
N HIS A 104 -11.16 -0.12 12.90
CA HIS A 104 -11.59 -1.33 13.61
C HIS A 104 -11.12 -2.62 12.93
N THR A 105 -11.00 -2.65 11.60
CA THR A 105 -10.45 -3.81 10.90
C THR A 105 -8.98 -4.06 11.25
N ALA A 106 -8.22 -3.00 11.55
CA ALA A 106 -6.81 -3.14 11.95
C ALA A 106 -6.69 -3.98 13.23
N GLU A 107 -7.45 -3.61 14.26
CA GLU A 107 -7.44 -4.28 15.56
C GLU A 107 -7.88 -5.75 15.45
N ALA A 108 -8.94 -6.01 14.68
CA ALA A 108 -9.45 -7.36 14.46
C ALA A 108 -8.45 -8.28 13.73
N LYS A 109 -7.57 -7.70 12.89
CA LYS A 109 -6.61 -8.47 12.09
C LYS A 109 -5.31 -8.79 12.83
N ILE A 110 -4.96 -8.08 13.90
CA ILE A 110 -3.64 -8.22 14.56
C ILE A 110 -3.34 -9.67 14.90
N ARG A 111 -4.24 -10.35 15.62
CA ARG A 111 -4.03 -11.74 16.06
C ARG A 111 -3.78 -12.70 14.89
N ALA A 112 -4.64 -12.61 13.87
CA ALA A 112 -4.57 -13.40 12.65
C ALA A 112 -3.27 -13.16 11.86
N ILE A 113 -2.81 -11.91 11.79
CA ILE A 113 -1.54 -11.55 11.16
C ILE A 113 -0.36 -12.12 11.95
N MET A 114 -0.41 -12.05 13.29
CA MET A 114 0.66 -12.57 14.14
C MET A 114 0.81 -14.08 14.01
N GLU A 115 -0.30 -14.83 14.07
CA GLU A 115 -0.31 -16.28 13.85
C GLU A 115 0.33 -16.63 12.50
N TYR A 116 -0.08 -15.95 11.42
CA TYR A 116 0.48 -16.19 10.09
C TYR A 116 1.98 -15.87 9.98
N ILE A 117 2.44 -14.78 10.60
CA ILE A 117 3.86 -14.41 10.62
C ILE A 117 4.66 -15.44 11.42
N THR A 118 4.16 -15.88 12.56
CA THR A 118 4.81 -16.91 13.39
C THR A 118 4.91 -18.24 12.64
N ASP A 119 3.83 -18.71 12.01
CA ASP A 119 3.85 -19.92 11.19
C ASP A 119 4.90 -19.83 10.07
N MET A 120 4.99 -18.67 9.41
CA MET A 120 5.98 -18.42 8.36
C MET A 120 7.42 -18.44 8.88
N LEU A 121 7.65 -17.89 10.08
CA LEU A 121 8.96 -17.91 10.73
C LEU A 121 9.37 -19.33 11.16
N GLU A 122 8.44 -20.11 11.70
CA GLU A 122 8.65 -21.48 12.16
C GLU A 122 8.90 -22.45 10.98
N CYS A 123 8.24 -22.24 9.84
CA CYS A 123 8.45 -23.04 8.63
C CYS A 123 9.85 -22.84 8.01
N GLY A 124 10.52 -21.73 8.30
CA GLY A 124 11.96 -21.56 8.14
C GLY A 124 12.50 -21.24 6.73
N ARG A 125 13.40 -20.23 6.72
CA ARG A 125 14.50 -19.90 5.77
C ARG A 125 14.33 -18.76 4.77
N GLU A 126 13.17 -18.15 4.61
CA GLU A 126 13.04 -17.02 3.69
C GLU A 126 12.88 -15.69 4.42
N LYS A 127 13.73 -14.73 4.05
CA LYS A 127 13.58 -13.34 4.50
C LYS A 127 12.37 -12.75 3.79
N PHE A 128 11.46 -12.16 4.54
CA PHE A 128 10.29 -11.52 3.97
C PHE A 128 10.16 -10.07 4.43
N LEU A 129 9.39 -9.32 3.63
CA LEU A 129 9.03 -7.94 3.88
C LEU A 129 7.55 -7.88 4.21
N VAL A 130 7.20 -7.29 5.35
CA VAL A 130 5.81 -7.01 5.70
C VAL A 130 5.53 -5.54 5.47
N PHE A 131 4.48 -5.27 4.70
CA PHE A 131 3.95 -3.93 4.46
C PHE A 131 2.60 -3.81 5.15
N ALA A 132 2.41 -2.72 5.91
CA ALA A 132 1.12 -2.42 6.52
C ALA A 132 0.87 -0.92 6.54
N HIS A 133 -0.41 -0.53 6.41
CA HIS A 133 -0.85 0.86 6.48
C HIS A 133 -1.10 1.33 7.92
N HIS A 134 -1.64 0.44 8.78
CA HIS A 134 -1.97 0.80 10.14
C HIS A 134 -0.74 0.73 11.05
N ARG A 135 -0.40 1.86 11.68
CA ARG A 135 0.68 1.90 12.67
C ARG A 135 0.44 0.92 13.82
N LEU A 136 -0.81 0.80 14.28
CA LEU A 136 -1.19 -0.17 15.32
C LEU A 136 -0.77 -1.61 14.98
N VAL A 137 -0.92 -2.04 13.73
CA VAL A 137 -0.55 -3.39 13.30
C VAL A 137 0.97 -3.56 13.35
N LEU A 138 1.73 -2.58 12.84
CA LEU A 138 3.20 -2.63 12.92
C LEU A 138 3.70 -2.56 14.37
N ASP A 139 3.12 -1.71 15.21
CA ASP A 139 3.48 -1.59 16.62
C ASP A 139 3.25 -2.92 17.36
N SER A 140 2.14 -3.61 17.08
CA SER A 140 1.85 -4.94 17.62
C SER A 140 2.83 -6.01 17.14
N ILE A 141 3.12 -6.06 15.82
CA ILE A 141 4.12 -6.99 15.26
C ILE A 141 5.49 -6.75 15.88
N THR A 142 5.87 -5.48 16.03
CA THR A 142 7.15 -5.06 16.62
C THR A 142 7.29 -5.59 18.04
N LYS A 143 6.27 -5.34 18.86
CA LYS A 143 6.26 -5.73 20.27
C LYS A 143 6.38 -7.25 20.42
N GLU A 144 5.53 -8.00 19.73
CA GLU A 144 5.49 -9.46 19.88
C GLU A 144 6.74 -10.15 19.33
N LEU A 145 7.29 -9.71 18.19
CA LEU A 145 8.51 -10.30 17.62
C LEU A 145 9.78 -9.89 18.37
N GLY A 146 9.81 -8.68 18.95
CA GLY A 146 10.89 -8.21 19.80
C GLY A 146 11.00 -9.00 21.11
N GLU A 147 9.86 -9.44 21.66
CA GLU A 147 9.83 -10.27 22.87
C GLU A 147 10.17 -11.75 22.60
N LYS A 148 9.79 -12.30 21.44
CA LYS A 148 9.81 -13.76 21.22
C LYS A 148 11.02 -14.34 20.47
N VAL A 149 11.52 -13.75 19.37
CA VAL A 149 12.28 -14.60 18.40
C VAL A 149 13.52 -14.00 17.72
N CYS A 150 13.72 -12.67 17.57
CA CYS A 150 14.74 -12.21 16.60
C CYS A 150 15.65 -11.05 17.07
N PRO A 151 16.98 -11.28 17.25
CA PRO A 151 17.95 -10.18 17.37
C PRO A 151 18.17 -9.40 16.05
N ASN A 152 17.66 -9.89 14.92
CA ASN A 152 17.91 -9.32 13.58
C ASN A 152 16.66 -8.68 12.93
N LEU A 153 15.75 -8.12 13.71
CA LEU A 153 14.58 -7.38 13.20
C LEU A 153 14.96 -5.92 12.91
N LEU A 154 14.94 -5.52 11.63
CA LEU A 154 15.24 -4.13 11.25
C LEU A 154 13.96 -3.37 10.89
N PHE A 155 13.73 -2.26 11.60
CA PHE A 155 12.61 -1.35 11.38
C PHE A 155 13.01 -0.18 10.50
N LEU A 156 12.19 0.12 9.49
CA LEU A 156 12.29 1.36 8.74
C LEU A 156 11.00 2.16 8.90
N HIS A 157 11.02 3.07 9.87
CA HIS A 157 9.95 4.03 10.09
C HIS A 157 10.25 5.31 9.30
N LYS A 158 9.37 5.71 8.37
CA LYS A 158 9.59 6.89 7.50
C LYS A 158 9.60 8.24 8.25
N ASN A 159 9.40 8.29 9.57
CA ASN A 159 9.46 9.54 10.36
C ASN A 159 10.84 9.89 10.96
N LEU A 160 11.89 9.13 10.67
CA LEU A 160 13.25 9.66 10.79
C LEU A 160 13.60 10.32 9.46
N LYS A 161 13.92 11.62 9.49
CA LYS A 161 14.42 12.39 8.35
C LYS A 161 15.40 11.51 7.57
N PHE A 162 15.01 11.07 6.37
CA PHE A 162 15.88 10.34 5.45
C PHE A 162 17.04 11.25 5.07
N LYS A 163 18.14 11.19 5.83
CA LYS A 163 19.45 11.51 5.29
C LYS A 163 19.99 10.19 4.75
N HIS A 164 20.10 10.14 3.43
CA HIS A 164 20.69 9.07 2.60
C HIS A 164 19.76 7.90 2.23
N CYS A 165 19.30 7.96 0.97
CA CYS A 165 18.73 6.86 0.18
C CYS A 165 19.79 5.81 -0.23
N HIS A 166 21.06 5.98 0.19
CA HIS A 166 22.22 5.22 -0.32
C HIS A 166 22.63 3.99 0.49
N GLN A 167 21.96 3.68 1.60
CA GLN A 167 22.15 2.40 2.28
C GLN A 167 20.80 1.70 2.42
N MET A 168 20.38 0.98 1.37
CA MET A 168 19.79 -0.32 1.63
C MET A 168 20.96 -1.28 1.78
N PRO A 169 21.38 -1.66 3.01
CA PRO A 169 22.39 -2.69 3.15
C PRO A 169 21.86 -3.95 2.48
N GLU A 170 22.72 -4.53 1.65
CA GLU A 170 22.52 -5.80 0.97
C GLU A 170 21.90 -6.83 1.92
N VAL A 171 20.96 -7.61 1.39
CA VAL A 171 20.19 -8.59 2.15
C VAL A 171 21.07 -9.81 2.46
N GLN A 172 22.03 -9.66 3.38
CA GLN A 172 22.85 -10.78 3.88
C GLN A 172 22.29 -11.30 5.21
N ASP A 173 22.28 -12.62 5.31
CA ASP A 173 21.73 -13.60 6.28
C ASP A 173 20.67 -13.22 7.36
N GLY A 174 19.56 -13.96 7.38
CA GLY A 174 18.57 -14.03 8.49
C GLY A 174 17.60 -12.85 8.78
N ILE A 175 17.62 -11.73 8.07
CA ILE A 175 16.87 -10.51 8.47
C ILE A 175 15.41 -10.49 7.94
N CYS A 176 14.42 -10.37 8.83
CA CYS A 176 13.07 -9.89 8.51
C CYS A 176 13.05 -8.35 8.57
N ARG A 177 12.47 -7.66 7.57
CA ARG A 177 12.33 -6.19 7.58
C ARG A 177 10.87 -5.76 7.46
N LEU A 178 10.44 -4.89 8.36
CA LEU A 178 9.08 -4.35 8.41
C LEU A 178 9.07 -2.94 7.80
N TYR A 179 8.13 -2.68 6.88
CA TYR A 179 8.00 -1.42 6.17
C TYR A 179 6.60 -0.83 6.33
N LEU A 180 6.55 0.48 6.61
CA LEU A 180 5.32 1.27 6.55
C LEU A 180 5.30 2.06 5.24
N GLU A 181 4.24 1.87 4.43
CA GLU A 181 3.94 2.71 3.28
C GLU A 181 2.63 3.48 3.51
N PHE A 182 2.73 4.81 3.49
CA PHE A 182 1.59 5.73 3.38
C PHE A 182 1.34 6.03 1.91
#